data_AF-A0A812TXY8-F1
#
_entry.id   AF-A0A812TXY8-F1
#
_cell.length_a   1.000
_cell.length_b   1.000
_cell.length_c   1.000
_cell.angle_alpha   90.00
_cell.angle_beta   90.00
_cell.angle_gamma   90.00
#
_symmetry.space_group_name_H-M   'P 1'
#
loop_
_entity.id
_entity.type
_entity.pdbx_description
1 polymer ?
#
loop_
_entity_poly.entity_id
_entity_poly.type
_entity_poly.pdbx_seq_one_letter_code
_entity_poly.pdbx_strand_id
1 'polypeptide(L)'
;SPRLPPRSWKTRCFGFAVTDEDTWVLTHEYSGDVKRPIHALGPRSLTLEDPPGQVEKTLIPDVDSAVLLSNVLAPSETKQLIALTERLGFLDFSPRKDTTLPSCHMVVCDELLSTIFARFAAHLPPGERDSRAEAFNGRWRIYKYGMNATFRPHVDGGWPYQGLTKEGELKDVFSSQRFTQMTCLLYLNDDFDGGETTFFSSRIPGKLAVSAKVTAKAGSALCFFHGGHPASPWHEGSPVLQGTKYIVQSDLVFSTLPDYAVIYGTMNLFSYANRALAKAIGDLQDRSESS
;
A
#
# COMPACT_ATOMS: atom_id res chain seq x y z
N SER A 1 23.51 -12.45 -31.43
CA SER A 1 22.39 -12.47 -30.46
C SER A 1 22.82 -13.09 -29.15
N PRO A 2 23.10 -12.32 -28.09
CA PRO A 2 23.41 -12.91 -26.81
C PRO A 2 22.10 -13.25 -26.08
N ARG A 3 21.92 -14.55 -25.81
CA ARG A 3 20.84 -15.08 -24.97
C ARG A 3 21.10 -14.63 -23.54
N LEU A 4 20.14 -13.94 -22.92
CA LEU A 4 20.14 -13.71 -21.48
C LEU A 4 19.94 -15.05 -20.76
N PRO A 5 20.65 -15.32 -19.65
CA PRO A 5 20.47 -16.56 -18.91
C PRO A 5 19.10 -16.55 -18.20
N PRO A 6 18.45 -17.71 -18.05
CA PRO A 6 17.22 -17.81 -17.27
C PRO A 6 17.57 -17.56 -15.80
N ARG A 7 17.13 -16.43 -15.24
CA ARG A 7 17.16 -16.21 -13.78
C ARG A 7 16.05 -17.05 -13.16
N SER A 8 16.31 -18.34 -12.94
CA SER A 8 15.51 -19.14 -12.02
C SER A 8 15.82 -18.68 -10.59
N TRP A 9 14.88 -17.98 -9.97
CA TRP A 9 14.93 -17.73 -8.53
C TRP A 9 14.64 -19.05 -7.82
N LYS A 10 15.68 -19.88 -7.62
CA LYS A 10 15.63 -20.94 -6.60
C LYS A 10 15.96 -20.26 -5.28
N THR A 11 14.93 -19.79 -4.58
CA THR A 11 15.03 -19.35 -3.19
C THR A 11 15.41 -20.55 -2.33
N ARG A 12 16.71 -20.67 -2.01
CA ARG A 12 17.15 -21.50 -0.88
C ARG A 12 16.78 -20.73 0.39
N CYS A 13 15.76 -21.22 1.09
CA CYS A 13 15.40 -20.76 2.43
C CYS A 13 16.56 -21.04 3.38
N PHE A 14 17.24 -19.99 3.83
CA PHE A 14 18.21 -20.06 4.93
C PHE A 14 17.74 -19.18 6.07
N GLY A 15 17.42 -19.81 7.20
CA GLY A 15 17.25 -19.21 8.53
C GLY A 15 16.12 -18.21 8.67
N PHE A 16 14.90 -18.68 8.96
CA PHE A 16 13.80 -17.81 9.39
C PHE A 16 13.65 -17.87 10.91
N ALA A 17 13.59 -16.70 11.56
CA ALA A 17 12.90 -16.57 12.83
C ALA A 17 11.41 -16.72 12.53
N VAL A 18 10.86 -17.91 12.78
CA VAL A 18 9.42 -18.15 12.77
C VAL A 18 8.85 -17.51 14.04
N THR A 19 7.85 -16.65 13.90
CA THR A 19 7.20 -16.03 15.07
C THR A 19 6.06 -16.90 15.60
N ASP A 20 5.31 -17.59 14.71
CA ASP A 20 4.35 -18.67 15.00
C ASP A 20 3.96 -19.42 13.69
N GLU A 21 3.09 -20.43 13.75
CA GLU A 21 2.73 -21.27 12.57
C GLU A 21 2.07 -20.48 11.43
N ASP A 22 1.34 -19.40 11.75
CA ASP A 22 0.60 -18.62 10.75
C ASP A 22 1.29 -17.29 10.41
N THR A 23 2.35 -16.93 11.11
CA THR A 23 3.13 -15.71 10.84
C THR A 23 4.61 -16.04 10.74
N TRP A 24 5.17 -15.90 9.54
CA TRP A 24 6.58 -16.18 9.26
C TRP A 24 7.20 -15.08 8.41
N VAL A 25 8.53 -15.02 8.39
CA VAL A 25 9.24 -14.17 7.42
C VAL A 25 9.17 -14.85 6.05
N LEU A 26 8.48 -14.24 5.10
CA LEU A 26 8.28 -14.75 3.74
C LEU A 26 9.51 -14.52 2.88
N THR A 27 10.03 -13.29 2.89
CA THR A 27 11.17 -12.86 2.09
C THR A 27 11.76 -11.59 2.68
N HIS A 28 12.75 -10.99 2.00
CA HIS A 28 13.30 -9.70 2.38
C HIS A 28 13.34 -8.74 1.18
N GLU A 29 13.05 -7.47 1.43
CA GLU A 29 13.29 -6.36 0.51
C GLU A 29 14.55 -5.60 0.93
N TYR A 30 15.26 -5.04 -0.04
CA TYR A 30 16.44 -4.22 0.19
C TYR A 30 16.15 -2.77 -0.18
N SER A 31 16.45 -1.85 0.74
CA SER A 31 16.39 -0.40 0.50
C SER A 31 17.74 0.20 0.89
N GLY A 32 18.65 0.33 -0.09
CA GLY A 32 20.06 0.58 0.20
C GLY A 32 20.66 -0.61 0.97
N ASP A 33 21.33 -0.32 2.08
CA ASP A 33 21.94 -1.34 2.95
C ASP A 33 20.95 -1.97 3.95
N VAL A 34 19.72 -1.45 4.03
CA VAL A 34 18.72 -1.97 4.95
C VAL A 34 18.03 -3.19 4.35
N LYS A 35 18.24 -4.35 4.98
CA LYS A 35 17.51 -5.60 4.71
C LYS A 35 16.24 -5.64 5.55
N ARG A 36 15.07 -5.53 4.92
CA ARG A 36 13.76 -5.49 5.58
C ARG A 36 13.03 -6.82 5.42
N PRO A 37 12.54 -7.46 6.50
CA PRO A 37 11.68 -8.62 6.38
C PRO A 37 10.32 -8.24 5.79
N ILE A 38 9.80 -9.10 4.93
CA ILE A 38 8.39 -9.15 4.58
C ILE A 38 7.82 -10.36 5.28
N HIS A 39 6.84 -10.12 6.15
CA HIS A 39 6.14 -11.19 6.86
C HIS A 39 4.99 -11.74 6.00
N ALA A 40 4.67 -13.01 6.14
CA ALA A 40 3.43 -13.58 5.64
C ALA A 40 2.43 -13.68 6.79
N LEU A 41 1.16 -13.42 6.49
CA LEU A 41 0.03 -13.55 7.41
C LEU A 41 -0.90 -14.64 6.90
N GLY A 42 -0.90 -15.77 7.59
CA GLY A 42 -1.75 -16.92 7.34
C GLY A 42 -3.17 -16.74 7.86
N PRO A 43 -4.07 -17.69 7.56
CA PRO A 43 -5.50 -17.56 7.82
C PRO A 43 -5.84 -17.50 9.31
N ARG A 44 -5.01 -18.05 10.22
CA ARG A 44 -5.25 -17.99 11.67
C ARG A 44 -4.51 -16.84 12.37
N SER A 45 -3.76 -16.01 11.64
CA SER A 45 -3.07 -14.85 12.21
C SER A 45 -4.02 -13.75 12.71
N LEU A 46 -5.25 -13.73 12.19
CA LEU A 46 -6.30 -12.80 12.59
C LEU A 46 -7.62 -13.56 12.75
N THR A 47 -8.31 -13.31 13.85
CA THR A 47 -9.71 -13.74 14.02
C THR A 47 -10.61 -12.60 13.59
N LEU A 48 -11.36 -12.82 12.50
CA LEU A 48 -12.32 -11.87 11.96
C LEU A 48 -13.71 -12.07 12.59
N GLU A 49 -14.41 -10.99 12.90
CA GLU A 49 -15.80 -11.04 13.37
C GLU A 49 -16.75 -11.49 12.26
N ASP A 50 -17.69 -12.36 12.63
CA ASP A 50 -18.74 -12.92 11.77
C ASP A 50 -20.07 -13.01 12.57
N PRO A 51 -21.14 -12.29 12.19
CA PRO A 51 -21.19 -11.37 11.06
C PRO A 51 -20.34 -10.11 11.29
N PRO A 52 -19.81 -9.48 10.24
CA PRO A 52 -19.09 -8.22 10.38
C PRO A 52 -20.05 -7.06 10.71
N GLY A 53 -19.47 -5.95 11.17
CA GLY A 53 -20.21 -4.70 11.31
C GLY A 53 -20.78 -4.20 9.97
N GLN A 54 -21.89 -3.45 10.04
CA GLN A 54 -22.47 -2.84 8.84
C GLN A 54 -21.59 -1.70 8.33
N VAL A 55 -21.10 -1.84 7.10
CA VAL A 55 -20.28 -0.81 6.45
C VAL A 55 -21.14 0.39 6.05
N GLU A 56 -20.66 1.58 6.39
CA GLU A 56 -21.29 2.84 6.03
C GLU A 56 -20.35 3.65 5.11
N LYS A 57 -20.88 4.12 3.99
CA LYS A 57 -20.14 4.92 3.01
C LYS A 57 -20.39 6.41 3.22
N THR A 58 -19.31 7.17 3.35
CA THR A 58 -19.29 8.63 3.39
C THR A 58 -18.44 9.16 2.24
N LEU A 59 -18.97 10.10 1.46
CA LEU A 59 -18.20 10.81 0.44
C LEU A 59 -17.35 11.90 1.09
N ILE A 60 -16.16 12.14 0.55
CA ILE A 60 -15.30 13.23 1.03
C ILE A 60 -15.61 14.48 0.21
N PRO A 61 -16.09 15.58 0.83
CA PRO A 61 -16.32 16.83 0.12
C PRO A 61 -15.06 17.30 -0.60
N ASP A 62 -15.23 17.86 -1.80
CA ASP A 62 -14.15 18.43 -2.64
C ASP A 62 -13.06 17.43 -3.07
N VAL A 63 -13.29 16.13 -2.89
CA VAL A 63 -12.41 15.04 -3.33
C VAL A 63 -13.26 13.91 -3.93
N ASP A 64 -13.74 14.11 -5.16
CA ASP A 64 -14.67 13.20 -5.85
C ASP A 64 -14.16 11.75 -5.96
N SER A 65 -12.84 11.56 -5.91
CA SER A 65 -12.19 10.25 -5.97
C SER A 65 -12.17 9.49 -4.65
N ALA A 66 -12.45 10.15 -3.52
CA ALA A 66 -12.26 9.59 -2.19
C ALA A 66 -13.58 9.16 -1.53
N VAL A 67 -13.57 7.96 -0.96
CA VAL A 67 -14.67 7.41 -0.18
C VAL A 67 -14.15 6.90 1.16
N LEU A 68 -14.83 7.27 2.24
CA LEU A 68 -14.60 6.76 3.58
C LEU A 68 -15.64 5.67 3.88
N LEU A 69 -15.17 4.51 4.32
CA LEU A 69 -15.98 3.34 4.61
C LEU A 69 -15.79 3.01 6.09
N SER A 70 -16.79 3.24 6.92
CA SER A 70 -16.73 2.95 8.35
C SER A 70 -17.07 1.48 8.64
N ASN A 71 -16.60 0.96 9.77
CA ASN A 71 -16.88 -0.40 10.25
C ASN A 71 -16.39 -1.52 9.30
N VAL A 72 -15.31 -1.28 8.54
CA VAL A 72 -14.71 -2.30 7.66
C VAL A 72 -14.01 -3.37 8.48
N LEU A 73 -13.25 -2.96 9.49
CA LEU A 73 -12.70 -3.85 10.51
C LEU A 73 -13.38 -3.61 11.86
N ALA A 74 -13.56 -4.67 12.63
CA ALA A 74 -14.01 -4.58 14.00
C ALA A 74 -12.90 -4.05 14.93
N PRO A 75 -13.23 -3.41 16.07
CA PRO A 75 -12.23 -2.96 17.03
C PRO A 75 -11.31 -4.07 17.57
N SER A 76 -11.80 -5.31 17.60
CA SER A 76 -11.01 -6.49 17.99
C SER A 76 -9.94 -6.84 16.95
N GLU A 77 -10.27 -6.73 15.66
CA GLU A 77 -9.38 -7.00 14.52
C GLU A 77 -8.28 -5.96 14.39
N THR A 78 -8.61 -4.67 14.60
CA THR A 78 -7.60 -3.60 14.55
C THR A 78 -6.58 -3.73 15.68
N LYS A 79 -7.04 -4.06 16.90
CA LYS A 79 -6.17 -4.34 18.05
C LYS A 79 -5.26 -5.55 17.82
N GLN A 80 -5.78 -6.61 17.19
CA GLN A 80 -4.96 -7.78 16.82
C GLN A 80 -3.83 -7.38 15.85
N LEU A 81 -4.14 -6.58 14.82
CA LEU A 81 -3.13 -6.09 13.86
C LEU A 81 -2.06 -5.20 14.50
N ILE A 82 -2.45 -4.27 15.37
CA ILE A 82 -1.50 -3.43 16.12
C ILE A 82 -0.60 -4.31 16.99
N ALA A 83 -1.20 -5.19 17.81
CA ALA A 83 -0.43 -6.06 18.69
C ALA A 83 0.52 -7.00 17.92
N LEU A 84 0.10 -7.51 16.77
CA LEU A 84 0.93 -8.35 15.90
C LEU A 84 2.11 -7.56 15.34
N THR A 85 1.86 -6.39 14.75
CA THR A 85 2.92 -5.57 14.14
C THR A 85 3.90 -5.00 15.17
N GLU A 86 3.46 -4.67 16.38
CA GLU A 86 4.36 -4.33 17.49
C GLU A 86 5.30 -5.49 17.86
N ARG A 87 4.80 -6.74 17.87
CA ARG A 87 5.64 -7.94 18.12
C ARG A 87 6.61 -8.21 16.98
N LEU A 88 6.18 -8.06 15.73
CA LEU A 88 7.04 -8.24 14.55
C LEU A 88 8.11 -7.14 14.43
N GLY A 89 7.79 -5.96 14.96
CA GLY A 89 8.66 -4.79 14.94
C GLY A 89 8.46 -3.92 13.71
N PHE A 90 8.84 -2.65 13.86
CA PHE A 90 8.84 -1.66 12.80
C PHE A 90 10.29 -1.28 12.47
N LEU A 91 10.60 -1.18 11.18
CA LEU A 91 11.88 -0.65 10.72
C LEU A 91 11.64 0.69 10.01
N ASP A 92 12.53 1.64 10.23
CA ASP A 92 12.51 2.94 9.57
C ASP A 92 12.46 2.78 8.05
N PHE A 93 11.41 3.29 7.42
CA PHE A 93 11.24 3.27 5.98
C PHE A 93 11.19 4.69 5.45
N SER A 94 11.96 4.94 4.40
CA SER A 94 11.98 6.25 3.75
C SER A 94 11.24 6.18 2.42
N PRO A 95 9.92 6.43 2.38
CA PRO A 95 9.17 6.44 1.11
C PRO A 95 9.67 7.53 0.16
N ARG A 96 10.30 8.58 0.71
CA ARG A 96 11.06 9.62 -0.01
C ARG A 96 12.37 9.90 0.72
N LYS A 97 13.31 10.56 0.02
CA LYS A 97 14.66 10.89 0.52
C LYS A 97 14.67 11.69 1.85
N ASP A 98 13.56 12.30 2.22
CA ASP A 98 13.42 13.33 3.26
C ASP A 98 12.35 13.01 4.33
N THR A 99 11.76 11.81 4.26
CA THR A 99 10.79 11.33 5.26
C THR A 99 11.22 9.97 5.74
N THR A 100 11.23 9.75 7.05
CA THR A 100 11.41 8.43 7.63
C THR A 100 10.19 8.11 8.48
N LEU A 101 9.55 6.99 8.20
CA LEU A 101 8.35 6.53 8.86
C LEU A 101 8.52 5.04 9.18
N PRO A 102 8.49 4.64 10.45
CA PRO A 102 8.56 3.24 10.83
C PRO A 102 7.44 2.44 10.15
N SER A 103 7.79 1.31 9.56
CA SER A 103 6.84 0.43 8.90
C SER A 103 7.11 -1.05 9.15
N CYS A 104 6.03 -1.82 9.25
CA CYS A 104 6.01 -3.27 9.24
C CYS A 104 5.38 -3.74 7.93
N HIS A 105 6.08 -4.61 7.20
CA HIS A 105 5.73 -4.99 5.82
C HIS A 105 5.28 -6.45 5.82
N MET A 106 4.11 -6.72 5.24
CA MET A 106 3.58 -8.08 5.15
C MET A 106 2.86 -8.39 3.84
N VAL A 107 2.56 -9.67 3.63
CA VAL A 107 1.66 -10.20 2.61
C VAL A 107 0.60 -11.04 3.32
N VAL A 108 -0.65 -10.66 3.18
CA VAL A 108 -1.80 -11.33 3.81
C VAL A 108 -2.33 -12.44 2.89
N CYS A 109 -2.82 -13.54 3.46
CA CYS A 109 -3.41 -14.64 2.69
C CYS A 109 -4.73 -14.25 2.00
N ASP A 110 -5.04 -14.94 0.89
CA ASP A 110 -6.22 -14.68 0.07
C ASP A 110 -7.53 -14.88 0.87
N GLU A 111 -7.57 -15.78 1.86
CA GLU A 111 -8.74 -16.04 2.71
C GLU A 111 -9.14 -14.82 3.57
N LEU A 112 -8.17 -14.22 4.27
CA LEU A 112 -8.42 -13.01 5.06
C LEU A 112 -8.75 -11.83 4.15
N LEU A 113 -8.01 -11.66 3.05
CA LEU A 113 -8.22 -10.57 2.10
C LEU A 113 -9.60 -10.62 1.46
N SER A 114 -10.04 -11.79 0.99
CA SER A 114 -11.34 -11.94 0.34
C SER A 114 -12.49 -11.68 1.32
N THR A 115 -12.35 -12.14 2.57
CA THR A 115 -13.33 -11.87 3.64
C THR A 115 -13.43 -10.38 3.96
N ILE A 116 -12.30 -9.69 4.16
CA ILE A 116 -12.28 -8.25 4.44
C ILE A 116 -12.78 -7.45 3.24
N PHE A 117 -12.33 -7.79 2.03
CA PHE A 117 -12.75 -7.11 0.80
C PHE A 117 -14.25 -7.21 0.56
N ALA A 118 -14.85 -8.38 0.78
CA ALA A 118 -16.29 -8.60 0.61
C ALA A 118 -17.14 -7.65 1.46
N ARG A 119 -16.63 -7.19 2.62
CA ARG A 119 -17.35 -6.25 3.50
C ARG A 119 -17.60 -4.90 2.84
N PHE A 120 -16.69 -4.43 1.99
CA PHE A 120 -16.72 -3.05 1.49
C PHE A 120 -16.71 -2.91 -0.04
N ALA A 121 -16.48 -3.99 -0.79
CA ALA A 121 -16.33 -3.97 -2.24
C ALA A 121 -17.51 -3.29 -2.97
N ALA A 122 -18.74 -3.51 -2.51
CA ALA A 122 -19.95 -2.95 -3.12
C ALA A 122 -20.08 -1.42 -2.97
N HIS A 123 -19.31 -0.80 -2.08
CA HIS A 123 -19.34 0.63 -1.83
C HIS A 123 -18.30 1.41 -2.67
N LEU A 124 -17.37 0.71 -3.30
CA LEU A 124 -16.31 1.31 -4.11
C LEU A 124 -16.86 1.91 -5.41
N PRO A 125 -16.34 3.07 -5.86
CA PRO A 125 -16.69 3.60 -7.17
C PRO A 125 -16.13 2.70 -8.29
N PRO A 126 -16.72 2.76 -9.49
CA PRO A 126 -16.09 2.18 -10.68
C PRO A 126 -14.75 2.87 -10.96
N GLY A 127 -13.77 2.10 -11.43
CA GLY A 127 -12.48 2.60 -11.87
C GLY A 127 -12.51 3.11 -13.31
N GLU A 128 -11.34 3.22 -13.94
CA GLU A 128 -11.24 3.65 -15.33
C GLU A 128 -12.08 2.77 -16.26
N ARG A 129 -12.75 3.41 -17.23
CA ARG A 129 -13.60 2.74 -18.22
C ARG A 129 -14.63 1.80 -17.57
N ASP A 130 -15.19 2.25 -16.44
CA ASP A 130 -16.19 1.52 -15.66
C ASP A 130 -15.70 0.15 -15.15
N SER A 131 -14.38 -0.04 -15.00
CA SER A 131 -13.82 -1.26 -14.42
C SER A 131 -14.27 -1.46 -12.98
N ARG A 132 -14.44 -2.72 -12.58
CA ARG A 132 -14.87 -3.06 -11.22
C ARG A 132 -13.66 -3.40 -10.36
N ALA A 133 -13.69 -3.00 -9.09
CA ALA A 133 -12.79 -3.56 -8.08
C ALA A 133 -13.05 -5.07 -7.93
N GLU A 134 -11.99 -5.87 -7.94
CA GLU A 134 -12.08 -7.33 -7.90
C GLU A 134 -11.36 -7.96 -6.72
N ALA A 135 -10.36 -7.29 -6.16
CA ALA A 135 -9.62 -7.80 -5.02
C ALA A 135 -8.96 -6.68 -4.22
N PHE A 136 -8.66 -7.00 -2.97
CA PHE A 136 -7.76 -6.20 -2.13
C PHE A 136 -6.35 -6.78 -2.22
N ASN A 137 -5.35 -5.93 -2.49
CA ASN A 137 -3.97 -6.38 -2.62
C ASN A 137 -3.46 -6.89 -1.27
N GLY A 138 -2.76 -8.02 -1.28
CA GLY A 138 -2.22 -8.65 -0.08
C GLY A 138 -0.98 -7.95 0.46
N ARG A 139 -0.31 -7.12 -0.35
CA ARG A 139 0.84 -6.34 0.11
C ARG A 139 0.39 -5.24 1.05
N TRP A 140 0.56 -5.45 2.35
CA TRP A 140 0.21 -4.49 3.38
C TRP A 140 1.47 -3.84 3.96
N ARG A 141 1.43 -2.52 4.06
CA ARG A 141 2.45 -1.69 4.73
C ARG A 141 1.78 -1.04 5.91
N ILE A 142 2.15 -1.46 7.12
CA ILE A 142 1.61 -0.88 8.34
C ILE A 142 2.58 0.19 8.78
N TYR A 143 2.14 1.44 8.79
CA TYR A 143 2.94 2.55 9.26
C TYR A 143 2.58 2.90 10.69
N LYS A 144 3.62 3.26 11.46
CA LYS A 144 3.50 3.77 12.83
C LYS A 144 3.97 5.22 12.85
N TYR A 145 3.02 6.14 13.03
CA TYR A 145 3.28 7.57 13.14
C TYR A 145 3.39 7.94 14.62
N GLY A 146 4.62 8.25 15.05
CA GLY A 146 4.85 8.90 16.34
C GLY A 146 4.61 10.40 16.28
N MET A 147 4.88 11.09 17.38
CA MET A 147 4.77 12.55 17.47
C MET A 147 5.60 13.24 16.38
N ASN A 148 5.00 14.21 15.69
CA ASN A 148 5.52 14.96 14.53
C ASN A 148 5.84 14.10 13.29
N ALA A 149 5.60 12.79 13.30
CA ALA A 149 5.75 11.98 12.11
C ALA A 149 4.72 12.39 11.07
N THR A 150 5.18 12.55 9.84
CA THR A 150 4.36 12.93 8.68
C THR A 150 4.75 12.10 7.48
N PHE A 151 3.80 11.86 6.60
CA PHE A 151 4.09 11.41 5.25
C PHE A 151 3.82 12.56 4.30
N ARG A 152 4.91 13.22 3.87
CA ARG A 152 4.86 14.44 3.04
C ARG A 152 3.93 14.30 1.83
N PRO A 153 3.35 15.41 1.37
CA PRO A 153 2.47 15.44 0.22
C PRO A 153 2.99 14.68 -1.02
N HIS A 154 2.16 13.80 -1.58
CA HIS A 154 2.48 12.94 -2.72
C HIS A 154 1.24 12.43 -3.47
N VAL A 155 1.49 11.69 -4.56
CA VAL A 155 0.51 10.79 -5.19
C VAL A 155 1.08 9.38 -5.08
N ASP A 156 0.25 8.43 -4.72
CA ASP A 156 0.61 7.01 -4.64
C ASP A 156 0.84 6.41 -6.04
N GLY A 157 1.62 5.33 -6.10
CA GLY A 157 1.90 4.61 -7.35
C GLY A 157 1.06 3.35 -7.47
N GLY A 158 0.79 2.93 -8.71
CA GLY A 158 0.14 1.63 -8.97
C GLY A 158 1.11 0.46 -8.80
N TRP A 159 0.59 -0.67 -8.31
CA TRP A 159 1.33 -1.90 -8.04
C TRP A 159 0.64 -3.13 -8.64
N PRO A 160 1.37 -4.20 -8.99
CA PRO A 160 0.77 -5.49 -9.32
C PRO A 160 0.12 -6.11 -8.08
N TYR A 161 -0.80 -7.05 -8.30
CA TYR A 161 -1.38 -7.85 -7.21
C TYR A 161 -0.33 -8.77 -6.58
N GLN A 162 -0.29 -8.78 -5.26
CA GLN A 162 0.52 -9.70 -4.47
C GLN A 162 -0.37 -10.37 -3.43
N GLY A 163 -0.23 -11.68 -3.24
CA GLY A 163 -0.95 -12.46 -2.22
C GLY A 163 -0.16 -13.69 -1.81
N LEU A 164 -0.77 -14.59 -1.06
CA LEU A 164 -0.19 -15.90 -0.74
C LEU A 164 -0.95 -17.02 -1.46
N THR A 165 -0.24 -18.07 -1.89
CA THR A 165 -0.87 -19.33 -2.26
C THR A 165 -1.42 -20.06 -1.02
N LYS A 166 -2.20 -21.11 -1.21
CA LYS A 166 -2.68 -21.96 -0.11
C LYS A 166 -1.53 -22.62 0.64
N GLU A 167 -0.40 -22.82 -0.04
CA GLU A 167 0.83 -23.38 0.49
C GLU A 167 1.72 -22.32 1.17
N GLY A 168 1.29 -21.05 1.23
CA GLY A 168 2.02 -19.96 1.88
C GLY A 168 3.13 -19.34 1.02
N GLU A 169 3.14 -19.58 -0.29
CA GLU A 169 4.14 -19.00 -1.18
C GLU A 169 3.71 -17.63 -1.70
N LEU A 170 4.65 -16.72 -1.97
CA LEU A 170 4.35 -15.43 -2.57
C LEU A 170 3.75 -15.63 -3.97
N LYS A 171 2.49 -15.25 -4.11
CA LYS A 171 1.77 -15.20 -5.37
C LYS A 171 1.85 -13.78 -5.90
N ASP A 172 2.82 -13.53 -6.76
CA ASP A 172 2.86 -12.30 -7.55
C ASP A 172 2.24 -12.58 -8.92
N VAL A 173 1.11 -11.94 -9.20
CA VAL A 173 0.46 -12.09 -10.51
C VAL A 173 1.08 -11.04 -11.44
N PHE A 174 2.32 -11.29 -11.86
CA PHE A 174 2.97 -10.57 -12.96
C PHE A 174 2.32 -10.82 -14.32
N SER A 175 1.24 -11.61 -14.40
CA SER A 175 0.46 -11.76 -15.64
C SER A 175 -0.38 -10.51 -15.89
N SER A 176 0.28 -9.36 -16.10
CA SER A 176 -0.04 -8.14 -16.89
C SER A 176 -1.48 -7.65 -17.05
N GLN A 177 -2.44 -8.17 -16.30
CA GLN A 177 -3.89 -8.04 -16.51
C GLN A 177 -4.62 -7.61 -15.24
N ARG A 178 -3.90 -7.26 -14.17
CA ARG A 178 -4.50 -6.80 -12.92
C ARG A 178 -3.60 -5.76 -12.29
N PHE A 179 -4.01 -4.50 -12.41
CA PHE A 179 -3.33 -3.36 -11.81
C PHE A 179 -4.21 -2.74 -10.74
N THR A 180 -3.57 -2.14 -9.76
CA THR A 180 -4.28 -1.38 -8.74
C THR A 180 -4.61 0.01 -9.24
N GLN A 181 -5.81 0.51 -8.94
CA GLN A 181 -6.22 1.87 -9.31
C GLN A 181 -6.51 2.78 -8.12
N MET A 182 -6.72 2.21 -6.93
CA MET A 182 -6.98 2.99 -5.71
C MET A 182 -6.05 2.55 -4.58
N THR A 183 -5.59 3.53 -3.81
CA THR A 183 -5.06 3.32 -2.46
C THR A 183 -6.23 2.99 -1.53
N CYS A 184 -6.00 2.07 -0.59
CA CYS A 184 -6.88 1.82 0.55
C CYS A 184 -6.07 1.98 1.85
N LEU A 185 -6.47 2.96 2.66
CA LEU A 185 -5.89 3.24 3.97
C LEU A 185 -6.83 2.71 5.07
N LEU A 186 -6.43 1.64 5.78
CA LEU A 186 -7.18 1.14 6.95
C LEU A 186 -6.65 1.79 8.21
N TYR A 187 -7.51 2.52 8.92
CA TYR A 187 -7.19 3.14 10.21
C TYR A 187 -7.29 2.08 11.30
N LEU A 188 -6.19 1.81 12.02
CA LEU A 188 -6.20 0.78 13.05
C LEU A 188 -6.52 1.33 14.44
N ASN A 189 -6.38 2.64 14.63
CA ASN A 189 -6.75 3.33 15.86
C ASN A 189 -7.23 4.76 15.57
N ASP A 190 -7.72 5.44 16.60
CA ASP A 190 -8.26 6.80 16.56
C ASP A 190 -8.01 7.59 17.86
N ASP A 191 -7.13 7.09 18.74
CA ASP A 191 -6.69 7.71 19.99
C ASP A 191 -5.44 8.58 19.80
N PHE A 192 -5.51 9.53 18.88
CA PHE A 192 -4.44 10.50 18.59
C PHE A 192 -5.00 11.86 18.14
N ASP A 193 -4.21 12.91 18.31
CA ASP A 193 -4.53 14.26 17.83
C ASP A 193 -3.69 14.61 16.60
N GLY A 194 -4.27 15.39 15.67
CA GLY A 194 -3.71 15.62 14.34
C GLY A 194 -3.73 14.35 13.50
N GLY A 195 -2.70 14.10 12.69
CA GLY A 195 -2.56 12.85 11.95
C GLY A 195 -3.59 12.65 10.84
N GLU A 196 -4.26 13.70 10.36
CA GLU A 196 -5.26 13.60 9.31
C GLU A 196 -4.66 13.07 8.00
N THR A 197 -5.48 12.43 7.17
CA THR A 197 -5.15 12.30 5.75
C THR A 197 -5.64 13.56 5.05
N THR A 198 -4.72 14.42 4.62
CA THR A 198 -5.04 15.73 4.05
C THR A 198 -4.90 15.68 2.54
N PHE A 199 -5.95 16.07 1.81
CA PHE A 199 -5.99 16.17 0.36
C PHE A 199 -5.81 17.62 -0.10
N PHE A 200 -5.20 17.81 -1.26
CA PHE A 200 -4.91 19.12 -1.84
C PHE A 200 -5.44 19.23 -3.28
N SER A 201 -5.95 20.41 -3.63
CA SER A 201 -6.52 20.74 -4.95
C SER A 201 -5.47 21.07 -6.02
N SER A 202 -4.23 21.37 -5.61
CA SER A 202 -3.14 21.81 -6.49
C SER A 202 -1.94 20.90 -6.36
N ARG A 203 -1.30 20.58 -7.48
CA ARG A 203 -0.03 19.83 -7.54
C ARG A 203 1.19 20.75 -7.47
N ILE A 204 1.01 22.06 -7.42
CA ILE A 204 2.10 23.05 -7.47
C ILE A 204 2.59 23.31 -6.03
N PRO A 205 3.86 23.00 -5.72
CA PRO A 205 4.46 23.34 -4.43
C PRO A 205 4.33 24.85 -4.15
N GLY A 206 3.89 25.22 -2.95
CA GLY A 206 3.68 26.62 -2.55
C GLY A 206 2.32 27.22 -2.97
N LYS A 207 1.50 26.49 -3.73
CA LYS A 207 0.07 26.81 -3.99
C LYS A 207 -0.86 25.69 -3.53
N LEU A 208 -0.42 24.91 -2.54
CA LEU A 208 -1.19 23.82 -1.96
C LEU A 208 -2.38 24.43 -1.19
N ALA A 209 -3.56 24.38 -1.79
CA ALA A 209 -4.80 24.65 -1.09
C ALA A 209 -5.38 23.31 -0.61
N VAL A 210 -5.64 23.22 0.69
CA VAL A 210 -6.29 22.06 1.31
C VAL A 210 -7.70 21.93 0.71
N SER A 211 -7.99 20.76 0.13
CA SER A 211 -9.34 20.38 -0.30
C SER A 211 -10.12 19.80 0.87
N ALA A 212 -9.54 18.82 1.56
CA ALA A 212 -10.19 18.12 2.66
C ALA A 212 -9.17 17.59 3.65
N LYS A 213 -9.59 17.46 4.91
CA LYS A 213 -8.86 16.73 5.96
C LYS A 213 -9.74 15.60 6.47
N VAL A 214 -9.23 14.38 6.42
CA VAL A 214 -9.96 13.19 6.85
C VAL A 214 -9.39 12.65 8.15
N THR A 215 -10.22 12.67 9.19
CA THR A 215 -10.09 11.84 10.39
C THR A 215 -11.07 10.68 10.28
N ALA A 216 -10.69 9.53 10.82
CA ALA A 216 -11.50 8.32 10.73
C ALA A 216 -11.39 7.50 12.00
N LYS A 217 -12.44 6.75 12.30
CA LYS A 217 -12.49 5.84 13.46
C LYS A 217 -11.65 4.59 13.20
N ALA A 218 -11.20 3.95 14.28
CA ALA A 218 -10.55 2.66 14.19
C ALA A 218 -11.47 1.67 13.44
N GLY A 219 -10.92 1.01 12.43
CA GLY A 219 -11.63 0.07 11.57
C GLY A 219 -12.24 0.68 10.31
N SER A 220 -12.11 1.99 10.09
CA SER A 220 -12.50 2.63 8.84
C SER A 220 -11.46 2.41 7.73
N ALA A 221 -11.91 2.40 6.47
CA ALA A 221 -11.09 2.40 5.27
C ALA A 221 -11.32 3.70 4.47
N LEU A 222 -10.25 4.44 4.17
CA LEU A 222 -10.29 5.56 3.21
C LEU A 222 -9.70 5.08 1.88
N CYS A 223 -10.54 5.07 0.84
CA CYS A 223 -10.14 4.64 -0.50
C CYS A 223 -10.15 5.83 -1.46
N PHE A 224 -9.09 6.01 -2.24
CA PHE A 224 -9.01 7.06 -3.26
C PHE A 224 -8.14 6.61 -4.44
N PHE A 225 -8.40 7.16 -5.64
CA PHE A 225 -7.61 6.82 -6.84
C PHE A 225 -6.14 7.19 -6.70
N HIS A 226 -5.27 6.44 -7.37
CA HIS A 226 -3.82 6.68 -7.35
C HIS A 226 -3.15 6.52 -8.72
N GLY A 227 -1.83 6.74 -8.77
CA GLY A 227 -1.03 6.60 -9.97
C GLY A 227 -1.47 7.58 -11.06
N GLY A 228 -1.56 7.06 -12.29
CA GLY A 228 -1.91 7.86 -13.48
C GLY A 228 -3.36 8.29 -13.59
N HIS A 229 -4.25 7.85 -12.68
CA HIS A 229 -5.67 8.18 -12.76
C HIS A 229 -5.89 9.71 -12.74
N PRO A 230 -6.74 10.29 -13.60
CA PRO A 230 -6.95 11.74 -13.66
C PRO A 230 -7.43 12.33 -12.33
N ALA A 231 -8.22 11.56 -11.58
CA ALA A 231 -8.75 11.95 -10.27
C ALA A 231 -7.84 11.56 -9.08
N SER A 232 -6.59 11.12 -9.32
CA SER A 232 -5.63 10.84 -8.24
C SER A 232 -5.33 12.11 -7.46
N PRO A 233 -5.73 12.19 -6.17
CA PRO A 233 -5.54 13.39 -5.39
C PRO A 233 -4.10 13.46 -4.87
N TRP A 234 -3.60 14.70 -4.76
CA TRP A 234 -2.41 14.95 -3.97
C TRP A 234 -2.79 14.86 -2.50
N HIS A 235 -2.02 14.11 -1.71
CA HIS A 235 -2.36 13.88 -0.31
C HIS A 235 -1.13 13.70 0.58
N GLU A 236 -1.31 13.90 1.88
CA GLU A 236 -0.31 13.65 2.91
C GLU A 236 -0.91 12.91 4.10
N GLY A 237 -0.04 12.30 4.91
CA GLY A 237 -0.33 12.05 6.32
C GLY A 237 0.16 13.25 7.13
N SER A 238 -0.75 14.10 7.58
CA SER A 238 -0.43 15.28 8.38
C SER A 238 0.24 14.90 9.71
N PRO A 239 0.98 15.82 10.35
CA PRO A 239 1.71 15.51 11.59
C PRO A 239 0.79 15.01 12.71
N VAL A 240 1.20 13.96 13.41
CA VAL A 240 0.58 13.54 14.67
C VAL A 240 1.07 14.48 15.78
N LEU A 241 0.15 15.14 16.48
CA LEU A 241 0.48 16.10 17.54
C LEU A 241 0.55 15.42 18.91
N GLN A 242 -0.28 14.41 19.15
CA GLN A 242 -0.31 13.63 20.38
C GLN A 242 -0.70 12.17 20.08
N GLY A 243 -0.16 11.24 20.87
CA GLY A 243 -0.47 9.81 20.74
C GLY A 243 0.38 9.14 19.65
N THR A 244 -0.14 8.04 19.10
CA THR A 244 0.51 7.30 18.01
C THR A 244 -0.56 6.83 17.05
N LYS A 245 -0.37 7.04 15.75
CA LYS A 245 -1.31 6.61 14.71
C LYS A 245 -0.78 5.35 14.00
N TYR A 246 -1.65 4.37 13.79
CA TYR A 246 -1.38 3.16 13.01
C TYR A 246 -2.30 3.10 11.80
N ILE A 247 -1.72 2.89 10.62
CA ILE A 247 -2.49 2.75 9.38
C ILE A 247 -1.92 1.61 8.54
N VAL A 248 -2.79 0.80 7.94
CA VAL A 248 -2.42 -0.07 6.83
C VAL A 248 -2.54 0.74 5.55
N GLN A 249 -1.50 0.76 4.73
CA GLN A 249 -1.60 1.14 3.33
C GLN A 249 -1.53 -0.13 2.47
N SER A 250 -2.52 -0.29 1.62
CA SER A 250 -2.51 -1.24 0.51
C SER A 250 -3.36 -0.69 -0.62
N ASP A 251 -3.70 -1.53 -1.60
CA ASP A 251 -4.25 -1.08 -2.87
C ASP A 251 -5.41 -1.97 -3.33
N LEU A 252 -6.32 -1.42 -4.13
CA LEU A 252 -7.45 -2.15 -4.69
C LEU A 252 -7.18 -2.50 -6.15
N VAL A 253 -7.35 -3.77 -6.48
CA VAL A 253 -7.14 -4.33 -7.82
C VAL A 253 -8.44 -4.23 -8.60
N PHE A 254 -8.31 -3.77 -9.85
CA PHE A 254 -9.44 -3.64 -10.77
C PHE A 254 -9.28 -4.58 -11.96
N SER A 255 -10.42 -4.96 -12.55
CA SER A 255 -10.46 -5.71 -13.81
C SER A 255 -9.79 -4.91 -14.93
N THR A 256 -8.79 -5.45 -15.65
CA THR A 256 -8.34 -4.82 -16.91
C THR A 256 -9.23 -5.24 -18.07
N LEU A 257 -9.61 -4.29 -18.92
CA LEU A 257 -10.08 -4.62 -20.27
C LEU A 257 -8.89 -5.17 -21.11
N PRO A 258 -9.14 -6.08 -22.07
CA PRO A 258 -8.10 -6.74 -22.87
C PRO A 258 -7.06 -5.81 -23.52
N ASP A 259 -7.46 -4.59 -23.91
CA ASP A 259 -6.61 -3.62 -24.62
C ASP A 259 -5.66 -2.82 -23.70
N TYR A 260 -5.90 -2.85 -22.38
CA TYR A 260 -5.19 -2.01 -21.41
C TYR A 260 -3.80 -2.58 -21.03
N ALA A 261 -3.64 -3.91 -21.11
CA ALA A 261 -2.35 -4.58 -20.90
C ALA A 261 -1.27 -4.11 -21.90
N VAL A 262 -1.67 -3.73 -23.12
CA VAL A 262 -0.78 -3.25 -24.18
C VAL A 262 -0.32 -1.82 -23.91
N ILE A 263 -1.24 -0.92 -23.57
CA ILE A 263 -0.97 0.52 -23.38
C ILE A 263 -0.14 0.77 -22.11
N TYR A 264 -0.51 0.15 -20.98
CA TYR A 264 0.23 0.33 -19.73
C TYR A 264 1.57 -0.41 -19.72
N GLY A 265 1.67 -1.55 -20.41
CA GLY A 265 2.96 -2.19 -20.68
C GLY A 265 3.93 -1.23 -21.36
N THR A 266 3.46 -0.50 -22.39
CA THR A 266 4.29 0.52 -23.05
C THR A 266 4.59 1.73 -22.16
N MET A 267 3.61 2.31 -21.45
CA MET A 267 3.84 3.49 -20.60
C MET A 267 4.78 3.21 -19.41
N ASN A 268 4.69 2.03 -18.79
CA ASN A 268 5.61 1.65 -17.70
C ASN A 268 7.00 1.27 -18.20
N LEU A 269 7.13 0.66 -19.39
CA LEU A 269 8.45 0.50 -20.04
C LEU A 269 9.11 1.87 -20.26
N PHE A 270 8.36 2.88 -20.70
CA PHE A 270 8.88 4.25 -20.82
C PHE A 270 9.26 4.85 -19.45
N SER A 271 8.44 4.68 -18.41
CA SER A 271 8.74 5.17 -17.06
C SER A 271 10.00 4.50 -16.45
N TYR A 272 10.13 3.18 -16.61
CA TYR A 272 11.25 2.41 -16.11
C TYR A 272 12.53 2.67 -16.92
N ALA A 273 12.42 2.75 -18.25
CA ALA A 273 13.51 3.14 -19.13
C ALA A 273 13.99 4.57 -18.85
N ASN A 274 13.09 5.52 -18.62
CA ASN A 274 13.46 6.90 -18.28
C ASN A 274 14.16 6.99 -16.92
N ARG A 275 13.75 6.20 -15.92
CA ARG A 275 14.47 6.11 -14.63
C ARG A 275 15.85 5.47 -14.79
N ALA A 276 15.96 4.42 -15.59
CA ALA A 276 17.25 3.77 -15.89
C ALA A 276 18.19 4.69 -16.68
N LEU A 277 17.66 5.45 -17.65
CA LEU A 277 18.41 6.40 -18.46
C LEU A 277 18.87 7.61 -17.63
N ALA A 278 17.98 8.17 -16.79
CA ALA A 278 18.33 9.25 -15.88
C ALA A 278 19.42 8.83 -14.88
N LYS A 279 19.36 7.59 -14.37
CA LYS A 279 20.41 7.02 -13.53
C LYS A 279 21.73 6.84 -14.29
N ALA A 280 21.69 6.32 -15.51
CA ALA A 280 22.89 6.13 -16.33
C ALA A 280 23.57 7.45 -16.73
N ILE A 281 22.78 8.50 -16.99
CA ILE A 281 23.28 9.85 -17.26
C ILE A 281 23.95 10.44 -16.02
N GLY A 282 23.32 10.30 -14.84
CA GLY A 282 23.93 10.73 -13.57
C GLY A 282 25.23 9.98 -13.26
N ASP A 283 25.24 8.66 -13.42
CA ASP A 283 26.42 7.81 -13.20
C ASP A 283 27.58 8.14 -14.17
N LEU A 284 27.29 8.70 -15.36
CA LEU A 284 28.29 9.17 -16.33
C LEU A 284 28.82 10.57 -15.98
N GLN A 285 27.99 11.46 -15.46
CA GLN A 285 28.38 12.81 -15.05
C GLN A 285 29.29 12.78 -13.80
N ASP A 286 29.00 11.94 -12.82
CA ASP A 286 29.85 11.74 -11.63
C ASP A 286 31.24 11.17 -11.98
N ARG A 287 31.35 10.40 -13.07
CA ARG A 287 32.63 9.85 -13.56
C ARG A 287 33.46 10.86 -14.34
N SER A 288 32.84 11.89 -14.92
CA SER A 288 33.55 12.98 -15.60
C SER A 288 34.03 14.08 -14.66
N GLU A 289 33.43 14.21 -13.47
CA GLU A 289 33.88 15.17 -12.45
C GLU A 289 34.93 14.60 -11.48
N SER A 290 35.15 13.28 -11.53
CA SER A 290 36.16 12.55 -10.74
C SER A 290 37.43 12.17 -11.52
N SER A 291 37.58 12.70 -12.74
CA SER A 291 38.76 12.60 -13.61
C SER A 291 39.36 13.97 -13.87
#